data_AF-A0A0Q4N9G3-F1
#
_entry.id   AF-A0A0Q4N9G3-F1
#
_cell.length_a   1.000
_cell.length_b   1.000
_cell.length_c   1.000
_cell.angle_alpha   90.00
_cell.angle_beta   90.00
_cell.angle_gamma   90.00
#
_symmetry.space_group_name_H-M   'P 1'
#
loop_
_entity.id
_entity.type
_entity.pdbx_description
1 polymer ?
#
loop_
_entity_poly.entity_id
_entity_poly.type
_entity_poly.pdbx_seq_one_letter_code
_entity_poly.pdbx_strand_id
1 'polypeptide(L)'
;MLKLVTRLVPPHGDKSWSFQAIHLKPEQRTLLVMAMKDPQVEPCKPFKQGDSGNWLMIEFWTPNVEAIRVAANHLASLLSSELKEGDFTRAEVLEK
;
A
#
# COMPACT_ATOMS: atom_id res chain seq x y z
N MET A 1 -3.21 11.91 -17.35
CA MET A 1 -3.52 10.67 -16.61
C MET A 1 -2.66 10.71 -15.37
N LEU A 2 -3.26 10.65 -14.19
CA LEU A 2 -2.53 10.76 -12.91
C LEU A 2 -1.57 9.60 -12.76
N LYS A 3 -0.35 9.87 -12.29
CA LYS A 3 0.67 8.84 -12.11
C LYS A 3 0.31 7.96 -10.91
N LEU A 4 0.38 6.63 -11.05
CA LEU A 4 0.27 5.70 -9.92
C LEU A 4 1.33 6.03 -8.85
N VAL A 5 0.90 6.16 -7.59
CA VAL A 5 1.80 6.39 -6.45
C VAL A 5 1.54 5.34 -5.39
N THR A 6 2.63 4.76 -4.85
CA THR A 6 2.59 3.85 -3.70
C THR A 6 3.40 4.41 -2.53
N ARG A 7 2.91 4.20 -1.32
CA ARG A 7 3.54 4.64 -0.07
C ARG A 7 3.55 3.53 0.97
N LEU A 8 4.64 3.43 1.71
CA LEU A 8 4.69 2.75 2.99
C LEU A 8 4.59 3.82 4.08
N VAL A 9 3.43 3.92 4.71
CA VAL A 9 3.13 4.94 5.71
C VAL A 9 3.46 4.37 7.10
N PRO A 10 4.32 5.05 7.89
CA PRO A 10 4.66 4.62 9.24
C PRO A 10 3.47 4.72 10.20
N PRO A 11 3.50 3.97 11.32
CA PRO A 11 2.47 4.02 12.33
C PRO A 11 2.37 5.42 12.94
N HIS A 12 1.15 5.83 13.28
CA HIS A 12 0.90 7.09 14.00
C HIS A 12 -0.20 6.88 15.05
N GLY A 13 0.13 7.15 16.31
CA GLY A 13 -0.77 6.89 17.43
C GLY A 13 -1.05 5.40 17.61
N ASP A 14 -2.32 5.03 17.55
CA ASP A 14 -2.83 3.66 17.66
C ASP A 14 -2.83 2.87 16.35
N LYS A 15 -2.37 3.48 15.24
CA LYS A 15 -2.36 2.87 13.91
C LYS A 15 -1.09 2.10 13.63
N SER A 16 -1.19 1.04 12.83
CA SER A 16 -0.03 0.24 12.40
C SER A 16 0.60 0.80 11.11
N TRP A 17 1.70 0.19 10.66
CA TRP A 17 2.23 0.45 9.32
C TRP A 17 1.18 0.14 8.25
N SER A 18 1.16 0.93 7.17
CA SER A 18 0.25 0.66 6.05
C SER A 18 0.91 0.83 4.69
N PHE A 19 0.62 -0.07 3.77
CA PHE A 19 0.82 0.15 2.34
C PHE A 19 -0.38 0.90 1.78
N GLN A 20 -0.14 2.00 1.09
CA GLN A 20 -1.19 2.79 0.45
C GLN A 20 -0.86 3.03 -1.02
N ALA A 21 -1.88 2.99 -1.87
CA ALA A 21 -1.76 3.31 -3.28
C ALA A 21 -2.90 4.22 -3.72
N ILE A 22 -2.59 5.25 -4.50
CA ILE A 22 -3.54 6.19 -5.12
C ILE A 22 -3.41 6.15 -6.64
N HIS A 23 -4.45 6.61 -7.34
CA HIS A 23 -4.55 6.58 -8.81
C HIS A 23 -4.56 5.15 -9.38
N LEU A 24 -5.03 4.19 -8.59
CA LEU A 24 -5.23 2.81 -9.00
C LEU A 24 -6.31 2.68 -10.07
N LYS A 25 -6.04 1.81 -11.05
CA LYS A 25 -7.07 1.25 -11.93
C LYS A 25 -7.79 0.08 -11.25
N PRO A 26 -9.02 -0.27 -11.66
CA PRO A 26 -9.78 -1.37 -11.05
C PRO A 26 -9.03 -2.71 -11.03
N GLU A 27 -8.32 -3.05 -12.09
CA GLU A 27 -7.54 -4.29 -12.20
C GLU A 27 -6.35 -4.34 -11.23
N GLN A 28 -5.69 -3.19 -11.01
CA GLN A 28 -4.58 -3.06 -10.06
C GLN A 28 -5.09 -3.20 -8.62
N ARG A 29 -6.26 -2.65 -8.32
CA ARG A 29 -6.91 -2.87 -7.02
C ARG A 29 -7.17 -4.36 -6.78
N THR A 30 -7.79 -5.06 -7.74
CA THR A 30 -8.08 -6.49 -7.62
C THR A 30 -6.80 -7.29 -7.38
N LEU A 31 -5.74 -6.97 -8.11
CA LEU A 31 -4.42 -7.58 -7.94
C LEU A 31 -3.89 -7.42 -6.51
N LEU A 32 -3.95 -6.21 -5.93
CA LEU A 32 -3.49 -5.96 -4.56
C LEU A 32 -4.32 -6.71 -3.50
N VAL A 33 -5.64 -6.79 -3.68
CA VAL A 33 -6.51 -7.55 -2.77
C VAL A 33 -6.17 -9.03 -2.80
N MET A 34 -5.89 -9.59 -3.98
CA MET A 34 -5.45 -10.98 -4.10
C MET A 34 -4.05 -11.19 -3.49
N ALA A 35 -3.13 -10.25 -3.68
CA ALA A 35 -1.76 -10.32 -3.17
C ALA A 35 -1.67 -10.28 -1.64
N MET A 36 -2.74 -9.92 -0.92
CA MET A 36 -2.80 -10.06 0.55
C MET A 36 -2.67 -11.52 1.03
N LYS A 37 -2.87 -12.50 0.14
CA LYS A 37 -2.67 -13.93 0.40
C LYS A 37 -1.33 -14.46 -0.10
N ASP A 38 -0.49 -13.60 -0.67
CA ASP A 38 0.84 -13.99 -1.13
C ASP A 38 1.73 -14.35 0.09
N PRO A 39 2.58 -15.40 0.01
CA PRO A 39 3.48 -15.78 1.10
C PRO A 39 4.42 -14.67 1.60
N GLN A 40 4.70 -13.66 0.78
CA GLN A 40 5.51 -12.49 1.19
C GLN A 40 4.71 -11.45 1.97
N VAL A 41 3.38 -11.47 1.88
CA VAL A 41 2.48 -10.45 2.47
C VAL A 41 1.69 -11.03 3.63
N GLU A 42 1.18 -12.26 3.51
CA GLU A 42 0.36 -12.94 4.51
C GLU A 42 0.98 -12.96 5.93
N PRO A 43 2.30 -13.19 6.12
CA PRO A 43 2.92 -13.13 7.44
C PRO A 43 2.77 -11.78 8.16
N CYS A 44 2.54 -10.70 7.40
CA CYS A 44 2.29 -9.36 7.94
C CYS A 44 0.84 -9.15 8.42
N LYS A 45 0.00 -10.18 8.34
CA LYS A 45 -1.44 -10.13 8.68
C LYS A 45 -2.11 -8.92 8.02
N PRO A 46 -2.08 -8.84 6.68
CA PRO A 46 -2.57 -7.67 5.96
C PRO A 46 -4.09 -7.53 6.16
N PHE A 47 -4.53 -6.31 6.44
CA PHE A 47 -5.95 -5.98 6.61
C PHE A 47 -6.33 -4.83 5.66
N LYS A 48 -7.38 -5.03 4.85
CA LYS A 48 -7.87 -3.99 3.94
C LYS A 48 -8.67 -2.96 4.73
N GLN A 49 -7.99 -1.91 5.17
CA GLN A 49 -8.55 -0.90 6.07
C GLN A 49 -9.27 0.24 5.31
N GLY A 50 -8.87 0.54 4.07
CA GLY A 50 -9.52 1.56 3.26
C GLY A 50 -9.55 1.18 1.78
N ASP A 51 -10.69 1.40 1.12
CA ASP A 51 -10.90 1.09 -0.31
C ASP A 51 -11.92 2.07 -0.90
N SER A 52 -11.47 3.03 -1.72
CA SER A 52 -12.36 4.05 -2.29
C SER A 52 -11.86 4.55 -3.64
N GLY A 53 -12.72 4.52 -4.67
CA GLY A 53 -12.46 5.17 -5.96
C GLY A 53 -11.21 4.64 -6.67
N ASN A 54 -10.09 5.34 -6.52
CA ASN A 54 -8.76 5.03 -7.06
C ASN A 54 -7.69 4.85 -5.95
N TRP A 55 -8.10 4.70 -4.69
CA TRP A 55 -7.25 4.54 -3.52
C TRP A 55 -7.50 3.21 -2.82
N LEU A 56 -6.43 2.65 -2.25
CA LEU A 56 -6.45 1.45 -1.41
C LEU A 56 -5.43 1.62 -0.26
N MET A 57 -5.82 1.19 0.93
CA MET A 57 -4.97 1.09 2.12
C MET A 57 -5.02 -0.33 2.70
N ILE A 58 -3.85 -0.91 2.86
CA ILE A 58 -3.62 -2.22 3.49
C ILE A 58 -2.77 -1.97 4.74
N GLU A 59 -3.34 -2.23 5.91
CA GLU A 59 -2.66 -2.14 7.18
C GLU A 59 -1.94 -3.47 7.50
N PHE A 60 -0.76 -3.41 8.11
CA PHE A 60 0.02 -4.60 8.50
C PHE A 60 0.00 -4.79 10.01
N TRP A 61 -0.60 -5.89 10.46
CA TRP A 61 -0.79 -6.21 11.88
C TRP A 61 0.32 -7.11 12.40
N THR A 62 1.56 -6.63 12.30
CA THR A 62 2.76 -7.29 12.81
C THR A 62 3.76 -6.26 13.33
N PRO A 63 4.53 -6.55 14.39
CA PRO A 63 5.63 -5.69 14.81
C PRO A 63 6.90 -5.89 13.96
N ASN A 64 6.93 -6.88 13.06
CA ASN A 64 8.12 -7.18 12.25
C ASN A 64 8.26 -6.19 11.08
N VAL A 65 9.03 -5.13 11.30
CA VAL A 65 9.28 -4.05 10.32
C VAL A 65 9.98 -4.57 9.06
N GLU A 66 10.89 -5.54 9.17
CA GLU A 66 11.58 -6.11 8.00
C GLU A 66 10.58 -6.85 7.10
N ALA A 67 9.72 -7.68 7.67
CA ALA A 67 8.66 -8.36 6.94
C ALA A 67 7.70 -7.36 6.27
N ILE A 68 7.34 -6.27 6.97
CA ILE A 68 6.52 -5.19 6.43
C ILE A 68 7.17 -4.55 5.21
N ARG A 69 8.47 -4.26 5.27
CA ARG A 69 9.21 -3.67 4.14
C ARG A 69 9.25 -4.62 2.95
N VAL A 70 9.44 -5.92 3.18
CA VAL A 70 9.40 -6.94 2.13
C VAL A 70 8.00 -6.99 1.49
N ALA A 71 6.95 -7.08 2.31
CA ALA A 71 5.56 -7.12 1.85
C ALA A 71 5.19 -5.87 1.03
N ALA A 72 5.52 -4.68 1.53
CA ALA A 72 5.22 -3.42 0.86
C ALA A 72 5.97 -3.28 -0.47
N ASN A 73 7.25 -3.69 -0.54
CA ASN A 73 8.01 -3.70 -1.78
C ASN A 73 7.42 -4.69 -2.80
N HIS A 74 7.02 -5.88 -2.35
CA HIS A 74 6.35 -6.86 -3.20
C HIS A 74 5.07 -6.26 -3.81
N LEU A 75 4.19 -5.67 -2.98
CA LEU A 75 2.96 -5.02 -3.43
C LEU A 75 3.23 -3.87 -4.42
N ALA A 76 4.25 -3.04 -4.20
CA ALA A 76 4.62 -1.98 -5.13
C ALA A 76 5.13 -2.54 -6.47
N SER A 77 5.92 -3.62 -6.43
CA SER A 77 6.49 -4.25 -7.62
C SER A 77 5.42 -4.85 -8.53
N LEU A 78 4.34 -5.41 -7.97
CA LEU A 78 3.18 -5.91 -8.71
C LEU A 78 2.50 -4.81 -9.55
N LEU A 79 2.66 -3.55 -9.14
CA LEU A 79 2.12 -2.40 -9.84
C LEU A 79 3.15 -1.66 -10.71
N SER A 80 4.38 -2.17 -10.80
CA SER A 80 5.52 -1.49 -11.42
C SER A 80 5.72 -0.06 -10.87
N SER A 81 5.52 0.12 -9.56
CA SER A 81 5.63 1.42 -8.88
C SER A 81 6.84 1.44 -7.94
N GLU A 82 7.44 2.62 -7.81
CA GLU A 82 8.45 2.88 -6.77
C GLU A 82 7.75 3.03 -5.42
N LEU A 83 8.17 2.24 -4.43
CA LEU A 83 7.71 2.39 -3.05
C LEU A 83 8.46 3.52 -2.36
N LYS A 84 7.73 4.50 -1.82
CA LYS A 84 8.31 5.57 -0.99
C LYS A 84 7.78 5.50 0.44
N GLU A 85 8.59 5.85 1.42
CA GLU A 85 8.15 5.92 2.81
C GLU A 85 7.52 7.29 3.13
N GLY A 86 6.58 7.29 4.08
CA GLY A 86 5.91 8.51 4.57
C GLY A 86 4.60 8.83 3.85
N ASP A 87 3.97 9.92 4.29
CA ASP A 87 2.66 10.35 3.79
C ASP A 87 2.70 10.82 2.32
N PHE A 88 1.51 10.83 1.70
CA PHE A 88 1.33 11.46 0.40
C PHE A 88 1.53 12.97 0.50
N THR A 89 2.23 13.52 -0.49
CA THR A 89 2.30 14.97 -0.68
C THR A 89 1.02 15.47 -1.33
N ARG A 90 0.71 16.75 -1.12
CA ARG A 90 -0.44 17.40 -1.75
C ARG A 90 -0.38 17.35 -3.29
N ALA A 91 0.81 17.43 -3.87
CA ALA A 91 1.00 17.35 -5.31
C ALA A 91 0.63 15.97 -5.87
N GLU A 92 0.97 14.89 -5.16
CA GLU A 92 0.62 13.52 -5.56
C GLU A 92 -0.89 13.28 -5.51
N VAL A 93 -1.59 13.87 -4.55
CA VAL A 93 -3.06 13.73 -4.43
C VAL A 93 -3.80 14.56 -5.48
N LEU A 94 -3.33 15.78 -5.74
CA LEU A 94 -4.04 16.80 -6.52
C LEU A 94 -3.53 16.97 -7.95
N GLU A 95 -2.64 16.11 -8.45
CA GLU A 95 -2.05 16.26 -9.79
C GLU A 95 -3.17 16.64 -10.79
N LYS A 96 -3.07 17.85 -11.37
CA LYS A 96 -4.07 18.44 -12.26
C LYS A 96 -3.72 18.09 -13.70
#